data_AF-A0A368KZK7-F1
#
_entry.id   AF-A0A368KZK7-F1
#
_cell.length_a   1.000
_cell.length_b   1.000
_cell.length_c   1.000
_cell.angle_alpha   90.00
_cell.angle_beta   90.00
_cell.angle_gamma   90.00
#
_symmetry.space_group_name_H-M   'P 1'
#
loop_
_entity.id
_entity.type
_entity.pdbx_description
1 polymer ?
#
loop_
_entity_poly.entity_id
_entity_poly.type
_entity_poly.pdbx_seq_one_letter_code
_entity_poly.pdbx_strand_id
1 'polypeptide(L)'
;MMDRIADCFEELTDPRIETDNKQHELLDIVVITILAVVGGAEGWKDIGLFAQAKTDWLKTFLKLPAGPPSRDTIRRVISRLDPEEFQACFSAWIAAVSEATGGEIIAIDGKTLRRSFDHQSGQAALHMVSAWSAKNHLLLGQQSVDAKSNEITAIPKLLKMLDLNGTTVTIDAMGCQKKIARQINEQGGDYVLALKGNQQQIHTATKAAFVQAMEDPENHKCRSYQTRETNRGRIEERTYYQMRAPKNLPGRDAWPGLKSIGMVVRITERDGKTFDEVRCYLSSHRMGVKRFAEAVRSHWSVENSLHWVLDVTFDEDHSRVSKDHGAENLGLLRRMIISLFKQYKGDKQSIRQRRLNASWNDDYLLEIVAGAETA
;
A
#
# COMPACT_ATOMS: atom_id res chain seq x y z
N MET A 1 24.59 5.45 -7.83
CA MET A 1 23.21 4.97 -8.07
C MET A 1 23.13 3.45 -8.16
N MET A 2 23.79 2.83 -9.16
CA MET A 2 23.77 1.37 -9.31
C MET A 2 24.33 0.64 -8.10
N ASP A 3 25.35 1.20 -7.44
CA ASP A 3 25.89 0.64 -6.21
C ASP A 3 24.82 0.54 -5.12
N ARG A 4 23.99 1.59 -4.91
CA ARG A 4 22.91 1.52 -3.90
C ARG A 4 21.87 0.45 -4.19
N ILE A 5 21.49 0.25 -5.45
CA ILE A 5 20.55 -0.83 -5.82
C ILE A 5 21.26 -2.17 -5.70
N ALA A 6 22.49 -2.28 -6.17
CA ALA A 6 23.29 -3.49 -6.04
C ALA A 6 23.40 -3.92 -4.58
N ASP A 7 23.79 -3.00 -3.69
CA ASP A 7 23.94 -3.22 -2.24
C ASP A 7 22.62 -3.69 -1.61
N CYS A 8 21.47 -3.11 -2.02
CA CYS A 8 20.17 -3.50 -1.46
C CYS A 8 19.67 -4.87 -1.93
N PHE A 9 20.18 -5.36 -3.06
CA PHE A 9 19.76 -6.62 -3.68
C PHE A 9 20.87 -7.68 -3.71
N GLU A 10 22.02 -7.41 -3.08
CA GLU A 10 23.17 -8.31 -3.04
C GLU A 10 22.85 -9.59 -2.28
N GLU A 11 22.11 -9.47 -1.18
CA GLU A 11 21.68 -10.58 -0.31
C GLU A 11 20.46 -11.33 -0.87
N LEU A 12 19.95 -10.96 -2.05
CA LEU A 12 18.80 -11.64 -2.64
C LEU A 12 19.21 -13.03 -3.15
N THR A 13 18.58 -14.07 -2.64
CA THR A 13 18.89 -15.44 -3.02
C THR A 13 18.57 -15.69 -4.50
N ASP A 14 19.52 -16.24 -5.25
CA ASP A 14 19.26 -16.67 -6.63
C ASP A 14 18.47 -17.99 -6.64
N PRO A 15 17.22 -18.02 -7.14
CA PRO A 15 16.39 -19.21 -7.10
C PRO A 15 16.75 -20.20 -8.22
N ARG A 16 17.77 -19.90 -9.04
CA ARG A 16 18.21 -20.75 -10.14
C ARG A 16 19.24 -21.77 -9.65
N ILE A 17 19.19 -22.95 -10.24
CA ILE A 17 20.19 -23.99 -10.04
C ILE A 17 21.48 -23.59 -10.77
N GLU A 18 22.62 -23.80 -10.13
CA GLU A 18 23.94 -23.63 -10.74
C GLU A 18 24.14 -24.64 -11.87
N THR A 19 24.14 -24.14 -13.11
CA THR A 19 24.32 -24.90 -14.34
C THR A 19 25.01 -24.01 -15.37
N ASP A 20 25.60 -24.61 -16.41
CA ASP A 20 26.21 -23.87 -17.53
C ASP A 20 25.20 -22.97 -18.29
N ASN A 21 23.89 -23.20 -18.08
CA ASN A 21 22.81 -22.41 -18.65
C ASN A 21 22.47 -21.16 -17.83
N LYS A 22 23.11 -20.96 -16.66
CA LYS A 22 22.98 -19.75 -15.84
C LYS A 22 23.89 -18.65 -16.41
N GLN A 23 23.47 -18.10 -17.55
CA GLN A 23 24.28 -17.18 -18.34
C GLN A 23 24.08 -15.69 -18.02
N HIS A 24 23.10 -15.34 -17.17
CA HIS A 24 22.77 -13.95 -16.83
C HIS A 24 22.88 -13.73 -15.33
N GLU A 25 23.46 -12.61 -14.91
CA GLU A 25 23.53 -12.21 -13.50
C GLU A 25 22.11 -11.98 -12.93
N LEU A 26 21.90 -12.33 -11.65
CA LEU A 26 20.62 -12.10 -11.00
C LEU A 26 20.31 -10.60 -10.94
N LEU A 27 21.29 -9.82 -10.50
CA LEU A 27 21.17 -8.38 -10.34
C LEU A 27 20.82 -7.69 -11.67
N ASP A 28 21.44 -8.09 -12.79
CA ASP A 28 21.11 -7.56 -14.11
C ASP A 28 19.62 -7.78 -14.45
N ILE A 29 19.08 -8.98 -14.17
CA ILE A 29 17.67 -9.29 -14.42
C ILE A 29 16.75 -8.44 -13.54
N VAL A 30 17.08 -8.28 -12.25
CA VAL A 30 16.29 -7.48 -11.31
C VAL A 30 16.30 -6.00 -11.72
N VAL A 31 17.46 -5.43 -11.98
CA VAL A 31 17.61 -4.02 -12.37
C VAL A 31 16.90 -3.73 -13.68
N ILE A 32 17.05 -4.59 -14.70
CA ILE A 32 16.31 -4.46 -15.97
C ILE A 32 14.80 -4.48 -15.74
N THR A 33 14.34 -5.36 -14.86
CA THR A 33 12.90 -5.47 -14.54
C THR A 33 12.38 -4.19 -13.88
N ILE A 34 13.13 -3.63 -12.92
CA ILE A 34 12.79 -2.36 -12.27
C ILE A 34 12.73 -1.24 -13.30
N LEU A 35 13.81 -1.03 -14.07
CA LEU A 35 13.92 0.03 -15.06
C LEU A 35 12.79 -0.06 -16.10
N ALA A 36 12.50 -1.26 -16.60
CA ALA A 36 11.45 -1.47 -17.59
C ALA A 36 10.07 -1.09 -17.03
N VAL A 37 9.74 -1.49 -15.80
CA VAL A 37 8.41 -1.21 -15.21
C VAL A 37 8.27 0.27 -14.85
N VAL A 38 9.34 0.93 -14.40
CA VAL A 38 9.38 2.40 -14.25
C VAL A 38 9.12 3.07 -15.61
N GLY A 39 9.80 2.59 -16.65
CA GLY A 39 9.66 3.04 -18.04
C GLY A 39 8.38 2.59 -18.75
N GLY A 40 7.42 1.98 -18.06
CA GLY A 40 6.11 1.71 -18.65
C GLY A 40 5.75 0.24 -18.89
N ALA A 41 6.68 -0.71 -18.75
CA ALA A 41 6.41 -2.12 -19.03
C ALA A 41 5.31 -2.71 -18.13
N GLU A 42 4.35 -3.42 -18.71
CA GLU A 42 3.18 -3.95 -18.00
C GLU A 42 3.28 -5.46 -17.75
N GLY A 43 4.09 -6.17 -18.54
CA GLY A 43 4.37 -7.59 -18.32
C GLY A 43 5.67 -8.07 -18.97
N TRP A 44 5.91 -9.39 -18.90
CA TRP A 44 7.18 -10.00 -19.29
C TRP A 44 7.61 -9.73 -20.73
N LYS A 45 6.65 -9.59 -21.66
CA LYS A 45 6.95 -9.28 -23.07
C LYS A 45 7.55 -7.89 -23.20
N ASP A 46 6.98 -6.90 -22.51
CA ASP A 46 7.42 -5.51 -22.56
C ASP A 46 8.78 -5.36 -21.88
N ILE A 47 9.00 -6.06 -20.76
CA ILE A 47 10.30 -6.08 -20.07
C ILE A 47 11.38 -6.68 -20.97
N GLY A 48 11.08 -7.78 -21.67
CA GLY A 48 12.01 -8.36 -22.65
C GLY A 48 12.27 -7.43 -23.84
N LEU A 49 11.26 -6.73 -24.33
CA LEU A 49 11.41 -5.74 -25.40
C LEU A 49 12.27 -4.56 -24.95
N PHE A 50 12.06 -4.05 -23.74
CA PHE A 50 12.87 -3.00 -23.13
C PHE A 50 14.34 -3.42 -23.03
N ALA A 51 14.60 -4.64 -22.50
CA ALA A 51 15.95 -5.18 -22.38
C ALA A 51 16.67 -5.25 -23.73
N GLN A 52 15.97 -5.68 -24.78
CA GLN A 52 16.52 -5.74 -26.14
C GLN A 52 16.75 -4.33 -26.71
N ALA A 53 15.75 -3.46 -26.65
CA ALA A 53 15.78 -2.12 -27.25
C ALA A 53 16.85 -1.22 -26.61
N LYS A 54 17.15 -1.39 -25.32
CA LYS A 54 18.13 -0.59 -24.59
C LYS A 54 19.43 -1.34 -24.28
N THR A 55 19.75 -2.40 -25.01
CA THR A 55 20.94 -3.24 -24.75
C THR A 55 22.22 -2.42 -24.60
N ASP A 56 22.50 -1.52 -25.54
CA ASP A 56 23.76 -0.75 -25.54
C ASP A 56 23.83 0.22 -24.37
N TRP A 57 22.71 0.84 -24.01
CA TRP A 57 22.61 1.70 -22.83
C TRP A 57 22.76 0.91 -21.53
N LEU A 58 22.09 -0.24 -21.40
CA LEU A 58 22.20 -1.10 -20.22
C LEU A 58 23.63 -1.59 -19.98
N LYS A 59 24.40 -1.88 -21.05
CA LYS A 59 25.81 -2.29 -20.95
C LYS A 59 26.74 -1.21 -20.39
N THR A 60 26.29 0.06 -20.32
CA THR A 60 27.12 1.13 -19.74
C THR A 60 27.27 1.00 -18.22
N PHE A 61 26.37 0.28 -17.55
CA PHE A 61 26.38 0.10 -16.11
C PHE A 61 26.01 -1.30 -15.62
N LEU A 62 25.55 -2.21 -16.49
CA LEU A 62 25.33 -3.63 -16.19
C LEU A 62 26.40 -4.51 -16.86
N LYS A 63 26.65 -5.69 -16.30
CA LYS A 63 27.66 -6.62 -16.81
C LYS A 63 27.22 -7.30 -18.11
N LEU A 64 25.98 -7.82 -18.13
CA LEU A 64 25.35 -8.51 -19.26
C LEU A 64 26.27 -9.52 -19.98
N PRO A 65 26.84 -10.52 -19.26
CA PRO A 65 27.85 -11.43 -19.81
C PRO A 65 27.37 -12.22 -21.03
N ALA A 66 26.08 -12.53 -21.11
CA ALA A 66 25.44 -13.18 -22.27
C ALA A 66 24.47 -12.26 -23.03
N GLY A 67 24.61 -10.95 -22.90
CA GLY A 67 23.68 -9.98 -23.47
C GLY A 67 22.35 -9.87 -22.71
N PRO A 68 21.34 -9.20 -23.30
CA PRO A 68 20.08 -8.93 -22.61
C PRO A 68 19.29 -10.24 -22.37
N PRO A 69 18.74 -10.45 -21.17
CA PRO A 69 17.95 -11.64 -20.88
C PRO A 69 16.66 -11.64 -21.71
N SER A 70 16.26 -12.82 -22.20
CA SER A 70 14.99 -12.98 -22.89
C SER A 70 13.80 -12.80 -21.93
N ARG A 71 12.62 -12.48 -22.48
CA ARG A 71 11.36 -12.44 -21.70
C ARG A 71 11.12 -13.71 -20.88
N ASP A 72 11.56 -14.87 -21.39
CA ASP A 72 11.33 -16.16 -20.75
C ASP A 72 12.31 -16.38 -19.60
N THR A 73 13.56 -15.91 -19.74
CA THR A 73 14.53 -15.84 -18.65
C THR A 73 14.03 -14.91 -17.54
N ILE A 74 13.63 -13.69 -17.88
CA ILE A 74 13.09 -12.71 -16.91
C ILE A 74 11.90 -13.30 -16.16
N ARG A 75 10.89 -13.78 -16.89
CA ARG A 75 9.70 -14.41 -16.29
C ARG A 75 10.10 -15.53 -15.33
N ARG A 76 10.96 -16.46 -15.75
CA ARG A 76 11.33 -17.63 -14.94
C ARG A 76 12.04 -17.23 -13.65
N VAL A 77 12.91 -16.23 -13.70
CA VAL A 77 13.68 -15.78 -12.53
C VAL A 77 12.81 -14.99 -11.59
N ILE A 78 12.18 -13.92 -12.06
CA ILE A 78 11.37 -13.03 -11.22
C ILE A 78 10.18 -13.78 -10.60
N SER A 79 9.55 -14.70 -11.33
CA SER A 79 8.47 -15.54 -10.78
C SER A 79 8.93 -16.49 -9.67
N ARG A 80 10.22 -16.77 -9.52
CA ARG A 80 10.75 -17.71 -8.52
C ARG A 80 11.46 -17.04 -7.35
N LEU A 81 11.63 -15.72 -7.39
CA LEU A 81 12.17 -14.99 -6.25
C LEU A 81 11.23 -15.13 -5.06
N ASP A 82 11.82 -15.33 -3.89
CA ASP A 82 11.10 -15.30 -2.64
C ASP A 82 10.50 -13.89 -2.44
N PRO A 83 9.16 -13.76 -2.32
CA PRO A 83 8.52 -12.46 -2.19
C PRO A 83 8.93 -11.68 -0.92
N GLU A 84 9.24 -12.38 0.18
CA GLU A 84 9.61 -11.75 1.44
C GLU A 84 11.03 -11.18 1.35
N GLU A 85 11.98 -11.95 0.81
CA GLU A 85 13.35 -11.46 0.54
C GLU A 85 13.32 -10.29 -0.45
N PHE A 86 12.55 -10.42 -1.53
CA PHE A 86 12.42 -9.38 -2.54
C PHE A 86 11.84 -8.09 -1.93
N GLN A 87 10.80 -8.21 -1.11
CA GLN A 87 10.22 -7.08 -0.38
C GLN A 87 11.21 -6.43 0.58
N ALA A 88 12.00 -7.21 1.31
CA ALA A 88 13.01 -6.70 2.23
C ALA A 88 14.06 -5.85 1.50
N CYS A 89 14.58 -6.34 0.36
CA CYS A 89 15.55 -5.64 -0.48
C CYS A 89 15.04 -4.26 -0.92
N PHE A 90 13.81 -4.20 -1.44
CA PHE A 90 13.22 -2.91 -1.82
C PHE A 90 12.91 -2.01 -0.63
N SER A 91 12.49 -2.57 0.51
CA SER A 91 12.20 -1.77 1.70
C SER A 91 13.47 -1.06 2.18
N ALA A 92 14.61 -1.77 2.15
CA ALA A 92 15.92 -1.18 2.41
C ALA A 92 16.27 -0.09 1.39
N TRP A 93 16.02 -0.33 0.10
CA TRP A 93 16.27 0.65 -0.96
C TRP A 93 15.42 1.92 -0.80
N ILE A 94 14.13 1.79 -0.54
CA ILE A 94 13.23 2.93 -0.30
C ILE A 94 13.61 3.69 0.96
N ALA A 95 14.00 2.99 2.03
CA ALA A 95 14.50 3.62 3.26
C ALA A 95 15.79 4.40 3.04
N ALA A 96 16.69 3.92 2.18
CA ALA A 96 17.91 4.64 1.79
C ALA A 96 17.63 5.93 0.99
N VAL A 97 16.43 6.03 0.38
CA VAL A 97 16.01 7.14 -0.48
C VAL A 97 15.05 8.11 0.23
N SER A 98 14.48 7.72 1.37
CA SER A 98 13.44 8.50 2.07
C SER A 98 13.87 8.97 3.46
N GLU A 99 13.53 10.21 3.82
CA GLU A 99 13.68 10.70 5.20
C GLU A 99 12.59 10.10 6.09
N ALA A 100 12.99 9.28 7.07
CA ALA A 100 12.07 8.76 8.09
C ALA A 100 11.44 9.90 8.88
N THR A 101 10.10 9.94 9.01
CA THR A 101 9.44 10.97 9.83
C THR A 101 8.51 10.36 10.87
N GLY A 102 8.81 10.54 12.16
CA GLY A 102 7.98 10.00 13.25
C GLY A 102 6.53 10.51 13.27
N GLY A 103 5.63 9.70 13.86
CA GLY A 103 4.21 10.03 14.05
C GLY A 103 3.28 9.58 12.91
N GLU A 104 3.69 8.55 12.15
CA GLU A 104 3.06 8.12 10.90
C GLU A 104 1.68 7.48 11.07
N ILE A 105 0.83 7.67 10.04
CA ILE A 105 -0.41 6.93 9.86
C ILE A 105 -0.13 5.82 8.84
N ILE A 106 -0.25 4.57 9.28
CA ILE A 106 -0.10 3.37 8.46
C ILE A 106 -1.50 2.87 8.12
N ALA A 107 -1.85 2.84 6.84
CA ALA A 107 -3.09 2.26 6.36
C ALA A 107 -2.85 0.82 5.92
N ILE A 108 -3.61 -0.11 6.48
CA ILE A 108 -3.61 -1.51 6.05
C ILE A 108 -4.88 -1.75 5.25
N ASP A 109 -4.71 -2.14 3.99
CA ASP A 109 -5.81 -2.34 3.06
C ASP A 109 -5.54 -3.52 2.12
N GLY A 110 -6.62 -4.18 1.67
CA GLY A 110 -6.57 -5.34 0.79
C GLY A 110 -6.89 -4.99 -0.67
N LYS A 111 -6.15 -5.58 -1.62
CA LYS A 111 -6.46 -5.51 -3.06
C LYS A 111 -6.37 -6.88 -3.72
N THR A 112 -7.39 -7.21 -4.51
CA THR A 112 -7.41 -8.41 -5.35
C THR A 112 -6.84 -8.13 -6.72
N LEU A 113 -5.85 -8.91 -7.14
CA LEU A 113 -5.29 -8.93 -8.49
C LEU A 113 -6.22 -9.73 -9.41
N ARG A 114 -7.25 -9.07 -9.96
CA ARG A 114 -8.45 -9.73 -10.52
C ARG A 114 -8.20 -10.80 -11.59
N ARG A 115 -7.13 -10.69 -12.38
CA ARG A 115 -6.79 -11.60 -13.49
C ARG A 115 -5.55 -12.46 -13.27
N SER A 116 -5.07 -12.52 -12.03
CA SER A 116 -3.95 -13.39 -11.63
C SER A 116 -4.35 -14.87 -11.42
N PHE A 117 -5.61 -15.23 -11.62
CA PHE A 117 -6.06 -16.62 -11.57
C PHE A 117 -5.48 -17.43 -12.73
N ASP A 118 -5.37 -18.73 -12.53
CA ASP A 118 -5.01 -19.66 -13.59
C ASP A 118 -5.98 -20.85 -13.60
N HIS A 119 -6.80 -20.93 -14.65
CA HIS A 119 -7.77 -22.00 -14.83
C HIS A 119 -7.11 -23.37 -15.05
N GLN A 120 -5.88 -23.42 -15.57
CA GLN A 120 -5.20 -24.69 -15.85
C GLN A 120 -4.65 -25.33 -14.56
N SER A 121 -4.15 -24.52 -13.64
CA SER A 121 -3.69 -24.98 -12.32
C SER A 121 -4.76 -24.93 -11.23
N GLY A 122 -5.93 -24.33 -11.50
CA GLY A 122 -7.01 -24.15 -10.52
C GLY A 122 -6.75 -23.04 -9.50
N GLN A 123 -5.78 -22.16 -9.76
CA GLN A 123 -5.37 -21.07 -8.88
C GLN A 123 -6.40 -19.94 -8.91
N ALA A 124 -6.90 -19.55 -7.74
CA ALA A 124 -7.78 -18.39 -7.57
C ALA A 124 -7.01 -17.07 -7.74
N ALA A 125 -7.73 -15.97 -7.95
CA ALA A 125 -7.11 -14.65 -8.04
C ALA A 125 -6.39 -14.31 -6.72
N LEU A 126 -5.13 -13.86 -6.84
CA LEU A 126 -4.31 -13.46 -5.71
C LEU A 126 -4.90 -12.23 -5.04
N HIS A 127 -5.00 -12.29 -3.71
CA HIS A 127 -5.43 -11.17 -2.90
C HIS A 127 -4.28 -10.77 -1.97
N MET A 128 -3.96 -9.48 -1.90
CA MET A 128 -2.81 -8.97 -1.17
C MET A 128 -3.25 -7.90 -0.17
N VAL A 129 -2.71 -7.96 1.03
CA VAL A 129 -2.85 -6.92 2.05
C VAL A 129 -1.57 -6.08 2.06
N SER A 130 -1.70 -4.75 1.98
CA SER A 130 -0.57 -3.82 1.94
C SER A 130 -0.62 -2.86 3.12
N ALA A 131 0.54 -2.57 3.72
CA ALA A 131 0.74 -1.50 4.70
C ALA A 131 1.33 -0.29 3.99
N TRP A 132 0.58 0.81 4.00
CA TRP A 132 0.89 2.03 3.28
C TRP A 132 1.05 3.21 4.24
N SER A 133 2.22 3.85 4.24
CA SER A 133 2.43 5.11 4.96
C SER A 133 1.77 6.24 4.17
N ALA A 134 0.66 6.77 4.67
CA ALA A 134 -0.12 7.76 3.91
C ALA A 134 0.63 9.08 3.71
N LYS A 135 1.39 9.50 4.73
CA LYS A 135 2.16 10.76 4.72
C LYS A 135 3.36 10.68 3.77
N ASN A 136 4.08 9.55 3.81
CA ASN A 136 5.28 9.38 3.00
C ASN A 136 4.96 8.70 1.66
N HIS A 137 3.74 8.25 1.42
CA HIS A 137 3.39 7.51 0.22
C HIS A 137 4.29 6.29 -0.04
N LEU A 138 4.65 5.59 1.03
CA LEU A 138 5.54 4.45 0.99
C LEU A 138 4.79 3.15 1.23
N LEU A 139 5.11 2.14 0.44
CA LEU A 139 4.81 0.75 0.81
C LEU A 139 5.76 0.35 1.94
N LEU A 140 5.22 0.05 3.12
CA LEU A 140 6.00 -0.43 4.27
C LEU A 140 6.08 -1.95 4.32
N GLY A 141 5.15 -2.63 3.65
CA GLY A 141 5.15 -4.07 3.49
C GLY A 141 3.87 -4.57 2.86
N GLN A 142 3.88 -5.80 2.37
CA GLN A 142 2.69 -6.49 1.91
C GLN A 142 2.71 -7.96 2.31
N GLN A 143 1.56 -8.60 2.22
CA GLN A 143 1.40 -10.03 2.46
C GLN A 143 0.30 -10.56 1.55
N SER A 144 0.60 -11.63 0.81
CA SER A 144 -0.41 -12.41 0.09
C SER A 144 -1.35 -13.14 1.05
N VAL A 145 -2.62 -13.21 0.67
CA VAL A 145 -3.65 -13.95 1.40
C VAL A 145 -3.76 -15.35 0.78
N ASP A 146 -3.57 -16.36 1.63
CA ASP A 146 -3.70 -17.76 1.23
C ASP A 146 -5.07 -18.02 0.57
N ALA A 147 -5.12 -18.84 -0.48
CA ALA A 147 -6.34 -19.05 -1.28
C ALA A 147 -7.56 -19.59 -0.49
N LYS A 148 -7.34 -20.14 0.72
CA LYS A 148 -8.39 -20.63 1.63
C LYS A 148 -8.64 -19.71 2.82
N SER A 149 -8.00 -18.54 2.86
CA SER A 149 -8.00 -17.62 3.98
C SER A 149 -8.52 -16.23 3.62
N ASN A 150 -8.59 -15.35 4.61
CA ASN A 150 -9.01 -13.96 4.48
C ASN A 150 -7.94 -13.01 5.02
N GLU A 151 -8.11 -11.71 4.75
CA GLU A 151 -7.21 -10.64 5.22
C GLU A 151 -6.94 -10.69 6.73
N ILE A 152 -7.91 -11.17 7.53
CA ILE A 152 -7.80 -11.28 8.99
C ILE A 152 -6.60 -12.12 9.42
N THR A 153 -6.17 -13.08 8.60
CA THR A 153 -4.98 -13.92 8.88
C THR A 153 -3.68 -13.35 8.34
N ALA A 154 -3.73 -12.50 7.31
CA ALA A 154 -2.57 -11.86 6.71
C ALA A 154 -2.13 -10.61 7.48
N ILE A 155 -3.10 -9.82 7.98
CA ILE A 155 -2.81 -8.60 8.76
C ILE A 155 -1.87 -8.88 9.95
N PRO A 156 -2.07 -9.93 10.78
CA PRO A 156 -1.14 -10.24 11.86
C PRO A 156 0.29 -10.55 11.41
N LYS A 157 0.48 -11.21 10.26
CA LYS A 157 1.81 -11.49 9.71
C LYS A 157 2.47 -10.18 9.28
N LEU A 158 1.74 -9.35 8.52
CA LEU A 158 2.20 -8.05 8.07
C LEU A 158 2.59 -7.13 9.23
N LEU A 159 1.77 -7.05 10.29
CA LEU A 159 2.08 -6.23 11.47
C LEU A 159 3.39 -6.65 12.15
N LYS A 160 3.78 -7.92 12.13
CA LYS A 160 5.06 -8.36 12.74
C LYS A 160 6.29 -7.83 12.00
N MET A 161 6.14 -7.48 10.73
CA MET A 161 7.23 -6.97 9.89
C MET A 161 7.41 -5.45 10.03
N LEU A 162 6.50 -4.76 10.73
CA LEU A 162 6.46 -3.30 10.82
C LEU A 162 6.93 -2.83 12.20
N ASP A 163 7.69 -1.73 12.23
CA ASP A 163 7.88 -0.95 13.46
C ASP A 163 6.66 -0.06 13.68
N LEU A 164 5.84 -0.40 14.69
CA LEU A 164 4.61 0.31 15.00
C LEU A 164 4.78 1.35 16.11
N ASN A 165 5.97 1.50 16.70
CA ASN A 165 6.13 2.32 17.90
C ASN A 165 5.77 3.79 17.63
N GLY A 166 4.77 4.31 18.33
CA GLY A 166 4.29 5.68 18.16
C GLY A 166 3.53 5.95 16.86
N THR A 167 3.18 4.91 16.10
CA THR A 167 2.40 5.03 14.85
C THR A 167 0.89 4.90 15.11
N THR A 168 0.08 5.33 14.15
CA THR A 168 -1.36 5.07 14.12
C THR A 168 -1.70 4.14 12.95
N VAL A 169 -2.12 2.92 13.27
CA VAL A 169 -2.57 1.93 12.29
C VAL A 169 -4.06 2.11 12.00
N THR A 170 -4.43 2.20 10.73
CA THR A 170 -5.80 2.33 10.26
C THR A 170 -6.18 1.11 9.44
N ILE A 171 -7.32 0.49 9.78
CA ILE A 171 -7.77 -0.74 9.12
C ILE A 171 -9.26 -0.62 8.84
N ASP A 172 -9.67 -1.25 7.75
CA ASP A 172 -11.03 -1.33 7.30
C ASP A 172 -11.93 -2.11 8.31
N ALA A 173 -13.20 -2.25 7.94
CA ALA A 173 -14.15 -2.92 8.80
C ALA A 173 -13.89 -4.42 8.90
N MET A 174 -13.41 -5.08 7.85
CA MET A 174 -13.16 -6.51 7.86
C MET A 174 -12.02 -6.88 8.83
N GLY A 175 -10.96 -6.07 8.85
CA GLY A 175 -9.83 -6.19 9.79
C GLY A 175 -10.11 -5.66 11.20
N CYS A 176 -11.31 -5.14 11.49
CA CYS A 176 -11.72 -4.68 12.82
C CYS A 176 -11.92 -5.86 13.79
N GLN A 177 -10.79 -6.38 14.30
CA GLN A 177 -10.73 -7.57 15.15
C GLN A 177 -9.97 -7.29 16.44
N LYS A 178 -10.46 -7.87 17.55
CA LYS A 178 -9.90 -7.69 18.90
C LYS A 178 -8.45 -8.18 19.00
N LYS A 179 -8.10 -9.26 18.29
CA LYS A 179 -6.72 -9.80 18.24
C LYS A 179 -5.76 -8.85 17.52
N ILE A 180 -6.21 -8.24 16.42
CA ILE A 180 -5.43 -7.25 15.67
C ILE A 180 -5.21 -5.98 16.50
N ALA A 181 -6.28 -5.48 17.14
CA ALA A 181 -6.19 -4.35 18.07
C ALA A 181 -5.17 -4.60 19.21
N ARG A 182 -5.20 -5.81 19.79
CA ARG A 182 -4.24 -6.25 20.82
C ARG A 182 -2.81 -6.19 20.31
N GLN A 183 -2.54 -6.81 19.16
CA GLN A 183 -1.20 -6.88 18.58
C GLN A 183 -0.64 -5.49 18.29
N ILE A 184 -1.44 -4.57 17.73
CA ILE A 184 -1.02 -3.19 17.47
C ILE A 184 -0.54 -2.51 18.77
N ASN A 185 -1.33 -2.62 19.86
CA ASN A 185 -0.94 -2.02 21.14
C ASN A 185 0.25 -2.71 21.79
N GLU A 186 0.36 -4.04 21.70
CA GLU A 186 1.50 -4.81 22.22
C GLU A 186 2.82 -4.42 21.51
N GLN A 187 2.76 -3.99 20.26
CA GLN A 187 3.90 -3.47 19.49
C GLN A 187 4.12 -1.95 19.65
N GLY A 188 3.42 -1.28 20.58
CA GLY A 188 3.61 0.15 20.86
C GLY A 188 2.90 1.11 19.89
N GLY A 189 2.07 0.58 19.00
CA GLY A 189 1.22 1.36 18.09
C GLY A 189 -0.14 1.69 18.67
N ASP A 190 -0.78 2.70 18.08
CA ASP A 190 -2.18 3.03 18.29
C ASP A 190 -3.03 2.64 17.08
N TYR A 191 -4.33 2.41 17.26
CA TYR A 191 -5.23 2.04 16.18
C TYR A 191 -6.38 3.03 15.95
N VAL A 192 -6.88 3.05 14.72
CA VAL A 192 -8.21 3.54 14.31
C VAL A 192 -8.84 2.49 13.40
N LEU A 193 -9.79 1.73 13.94
CA LEU A 193 -10.43 0.62 13.22
C LEU A 193 -11.83 1.02 12.80
N ALA A 194 -12.16 0.85 11.52
CA ALA A 194 -13.52 1.09 11.03
C ALA A 194 -14.48 0.05 11.62
N LEU A 195 -15.64 0.50 12.07
CA LEU A 195 -16.61 -0.33 12.79
C LEU A 195 -17.87 -0.52 11.96
N LYS A 196 -18.24 -1.78 11.68
CA LYS A 196 -19.48 -2.18 10.98
C LYS A 196 -20.17 -3.33 11.72
N GLY A 197 -21.14 -3.97 11.05
CA GLY A 197 -21.98 -5.03 11.61
C GLY A 197 -21.26 -6.32 12.04
N ASN A 198 -20.00 -6.52 11.65
CA ASN A 198 -19.19 -7.64 12.15
C ASN A 198 -18.91 -7.54 13.67
N GLN A 199 -19.09 -6.37 14.27
CA GLN A 199 -18.96 -6.12 15.71
C GLN A 199 -20.25 -5.47 16.25
N GLN A 200 -21.40 -6.09 15.98
CA GLN A 200 -22.74 -5.50 16.11
C GLN A 200 -23.00 -4.84 17.47
N GLN A 201 -22.65 -5.49 18.58
CA GLN A 201 -22.93 -4.97 19.93
C GLN A 201 -22.29 -3.60 20.17
N ILE A 202 -20.97 -3.49 19.96
CA ILE A 202 -20.24 -2.23 20.17
C ILE A 202 -20.56 -1.22 19.05
N HIS A 203 -20.89 -1.67 17.85
CA HIS A 203 -21.32 -0.80 16.75
C HIS A 203 -22.63 -0.07 17.08
N THR A 204 -23.66 -0.81 17.52
CA THR A 204 -24.94 -0.22 17.96
C THR A 204 -24.74 0.69 19.16
N ALA A 205 -23.95 0.25 20.14
CA ALA A 205 -23.63 1.06 21.31
C ALA A 205 -22.90 2.37 20.97
N THR A 206 -21.97 2.32 20.02
CA THR A 206 -21.22 3.50 19.55
C THR A 206 -22.16 4.50 18.89
N LYS A 207 -23.07 4.03 18.02
CA LYS A 207 -24.09 4.90 17.41
C LYS A 207 -24.99 5.53 18.47
N ALA A 208 -25.51 4.75 19.41
CA ALA A 208 -26.35 5.26 20.49
C ALA A 208 -25.62 6.31 21.35
N ALA A 209 -24.35 6.08 21.66
CA ALA A 209 -23.54 7.05 22.41
C ALA A 209 -23.37 8.39 21.66
N PHE A 210 -23.25 8.36 20.32
CA PHE A 210 -23.19 9.60 19.53
C PHE A 210 -24.53 10.31 19.44
N VAL A 211 -25.66 9.58 19.36
CA VAL A 211 -27.00 10.18 19.43
C VAL A 211 -27.18 10.92 20.76
N GLN A 212 -26.88 10.25 21.88
CA GLN A 212 -26.94 10.88 23.21
C GLN A 212 -26.03 12.11 23.31
N ALA A 213 -24.82 12.03 22.73
CA ALA A 213 -23.89 13.15 22.74
C ALA A 213 -24.34 14.35 21.89
N MET A 214 -25.19 14.11 20.89
CA MET A 214 -25.79 15.17 20.06
C MET A 214 -27.01 15.79 20.74
N GLU A 215 -27.77 14.99 21.50
CA GLU A 215 -28.94 15.45 22.28
C GLU A 215 -28.52 16.23 23.53
N ASP A 216 -27.36 15.91 24.12
CA ASP A 216 -26.81 16.57 25.31
C ASP A 216 -25.30 16.91 25.15
N PRO A 217 -24.97 17.97 24.40
CA PRO A 217 -23.59 18.36 24.10
C PRO A 217 -22.81 18.87 25.32
N GLU A 218 -23.51 19.42 26.32
CA GLU A 218 -22.88 19.98 27.52
C GLU A 218 -22.29 18.88 28.42
N ASN A 219 -23.02 17.77 28.57
CA ASN A 219 -22.57 16.64 29.38
C ASN A 219 -21.69 15.65 28.60
N HIS A 220 -21.82 15.59 27.28
CA HIS A 220 -21.02 14.71 26.43
C HIS A 220 -20.02 15.52 25.63
N LYS A 221 -18.78 15.65 26.16
CA LYS A 221 -17.66 16.33 25.49
C LYS A 221 -17.27 15.62 24.17
N CYS A 222 -18.00 15.94 23.11
CA CYS A 222 -17.81 15.50 21.74
C CYS A 222 -17.19 16.63 20.93
N ARG A 223 -16.06 16.37 20.28
CA ARG A 223 -15.40 17.34 19.40
C ARG A 223 -15.78 17.05 17.97
N SER A 224 -16.03 18.10 17.19
CA SER A 224 -16.31 18.00 15.77
C SER A 224 -15.29 18.73 14.90
N TYR A 225 -15.15 18.29 13.65
CA TYR A 225 -14.40 18.95 12.60
C TYR A 225 -15.11 18.70 11.28
N GLN A 226 -15.21 19.71 10.40
CA GLN A 226 -15.91 19.59 9.13
C GLN A 226 -14.97 19.93 7.98
N THR A 227 -15.13 19.21 6.88
CA THR A 227 -14.44 19.45 5.60
C THR A 227 -15.45 19.46 4.48
N ARG A 228 -15.23 20.30 3.46
CA ARG A 228 -16.05 20.37 2.26
C ARG A 228 -15.13 20.37 1.04
N GLU A 229 -15.36 19.43 0.13
CA GLU A 229 -14.60 19.26 -1.11
C GLU A 229 -15.55 19.37 -2.30
N THR A 230 -15.17 20.14 -3.32
CA THR A 230 -15.92 20.24 -4.58
C THR A 230 -15.05 19.72 -5.72
N ASN A 231 -15.53 18.72 -6.46
CA ASN A 231 -14.82 18.15 -7.59
C ASN A 231 -15.77 17.82 -8.73
N ARG A 232 -15.61 18.49 -9.89
CA ARG A 232 -16.36 18.25 -11.14
C ARG A 232 -17.87 18.00 -10.93
N GLY A 233 -18.53 18.90 -10.20
CA GLY A 233 -19.98 18.83 -9.92
C GLY A 233 -20.39 17.90 -8.77
N ARG A 234 -19.44 17.24 -8.11
CA ARG A 234 -19.66 16.51 -6.85
C ARG A 234 -19.24 17.37 -5.67
N ILE A 235 -20.14 17.59 -4.72
CA ILE A 235 -19.82 18.22 -3.43
C ILE A 235 -19.81 17.12 -2.37
N GLU A 236 -18.72 17.00 -1.63
CA GLU A 236 -18.59 16.07 -0.52
C GLU A 236 -18.32 16.85 0.77
N GLU A 237 -19.29 16.80 1.68
CA GLU A 237 -19.15 17.30 3.03
C GLU A 237 -18.93 16.13 3.98
N ARG A 238 -17.93 16.27 4.88
CA ARG A 238 -17.64 15.28 5.90
C ARG A 238 -17.56 15.98 7.24
N THR A 239 -18.31 15.48 8.20
CA THR A 239 -18.24 15.91 9.60
C THR A 239 -17.73 14.75 10.43
N TYR A 240 -16.57 14.99 11.06
CA TYR A 240 -15.89 14.06 11.94
C TYR A 240 -16.27 14.40 13.38
N TYR A 241 -16.62 13.40 14.15
CA TYR A 241 -16.91 13.49 15.57
C TYR A 241 -15.97 12.54 16.32
N GLN A 242 -15.41 13.02 17.43
CA GLN A 242 -14.63 12.19 18.34
C GLN A 242 -15.00 12.51 19.78
N MET A 243 -15.24 11.46 20.57
CA MET A 243 -15.47 11.56 22.00
C MET A 243 -14.72 10.46 22.75
N ARG A 244 -14.60 10.63 24.06
CA ARG A 244 -14.07 9.54 24.92
C ARG A 244 -15.03 8.35 24.82
N ALA A 245 -14.48 7.14 24.73
CA ALA A 245 -15.29 5.95 24.84
C ALA A 245 -15.99 5.97 26.23
N PRO A 246 -17.33 5.86 26.31
CA PRO A 246 -18.06 5.80 27.59
C PRO A 246 -17.60 4.61 28.43
N LYS A 247 -17.49 4.77 29.75
CA LYS A 247 -17.03 3.69 30.65
C LYS A 247 -17.95 2.48 30.60
N ASN A 248 -19.24 2.72 30.49
CA ASN A 248 -20.32 1.75 30.40
C ASN A 248 -20.65 1.34 28.95
N LEU A 249 -19.81 1.66 27.96
CA LEU A 249 -20.07 1.31 26.56
C LEU A 249 -20.09 -0.23 26.40
N PRO A 250 -21.22 -0.84 25.98
CA PRO A 250 -21.30 -2.28 25.78
C PRO A 250 -20.20 -2.83 24.87
N GLY A 251 -19.54 -3.91 25.31
CA GLY A 251 -18.47 -4.57 24.57
C GLY A 251 -17.11 -3.86 24.63
N ARG A 252 -17.00 -2.72 25.33
CA ARG A 252 -15.75 -1.94 25.48
C ARG A 252 -14.57 -2.78 25.96
N ASP A 253 -14.76 -3.56 27.02
CA ASP A 253 -13.66 -4.26 27.71
C ASP A 253 -13.00 -5.34 26.85
N ALA A 254 -13.66 -5.75 25.76
CA ALA A 254 -13.12 -6.67 24.79
C ALA A 254 -12.10 -6.02 23.83
N TRP A 255 -11.94 -4.69 23.87
CA TRP A 255 -11.04 -3.92 22.99
C TRP A 255 -9.87 -3.35 23.78
N PRO A 256 -8.66 -3.95 23.64
CA PRO A 256 -7.46 -3.47 24.30
C PRO A 256 -7.20 -2.00 23.99
N GLY A 257 -6.82 -1.23 25.01
CA GLY A 257 -6.43 0.17 24.81
C GLY A 257 -7.55 1.13 24.40
N LEU A 258 -8.81 0.71 24.22
CA LEU A 258 -9.90 1.57 23.72
C LEU A 258 -10.09 2.83 24.59
N LYS A 259 -9.72 3.99 24.04
CA LYS A 259 -9.76 5.31 24.71
C LYS A 259 -10.78 6.27 24.09
N SER A 260 -11.02 6.19 22.79
CA SER A 260 -11.98 7.06 22.09
C SER A 260 -12.80 6.31 21.04
N ILE A 261 -13.99 6.82 20.76
CA ILE A 261 -14.85 6.41 19.64
C ILE A 261 -14.95 7.58 18.67
N GLY A 262 -15.08 7.23 17.38
CA GLY A 262 -15.21 8.20 16.29
C GLY A 262 -16.45 7.93 15.45
N MET A 263 -17.01 8.98 14.89
CA MET A 263 -18.08 8.90 13.89
C MET A 263 -17.78 9.87 12.76
N VAL A 264 -18.00 9.43 11.53
CA VAL A 264 -17.89 10.27 10.34
C VAL A 264 -19.22 10.23 9.62
N VAL A 265 -19.83 11.40 9.49
CA VAL A 265 -21.01 11.62 8.66
C VAL A 265 -20.53 12.23 7.36
N ARG A 266 -20.82 11.56 6.25
CA ARG A 266 -20.49 12.03 4.91
C ARG A 266 -21.79 12.31 4.18
N ILE A 267 -21.90 13.51 3.61
CA ILE A 267 -22.98 13.91 2.72
C ILE A 267 -22.35 14.17 1.35
N THR A 268 -22.84 13.49 0.32
CA THR A 268 -22.39 13.63 -1.06
C THR A 268 -23.54 14.12 -1.92
N GLU A 269 -23.35 15.27 -2.56
CA GLU A 269 -24.27 15.79 -3.57
C GLU A 269 -23.67 15.56 -4.95
N ARG A 270 -24.43 14.89 -5.81
CA ARG A 270 -24.05 14.64 -7.20
C ARG A 270 -25.30 14.49 -8.06
N ASP A 271 -25.29 15.10 -9.24
CA ASP A 271 -26.38 14.98 -10.23
C ASP A 271 -27.76 15.32 -9.64
N GLY A 272 -27.81 16.33 -8.76
CA GLY A 272 -29.03 16.76 -8.05
C GLY A 272 -29.54 15.79 -6.97
N LYS A 273 -28.77 14.73 -6.65
CA LYS A 273 -29.11 13.75 -5.60
C LYS A 273 -28.17 13.88 -4.41
N THR A 274 -28.72 13.72 -3.21
CA THR A 274 -27.98 13.71 -1.95
C THR A 274 -27.89 12.28 -1.42
N PHE A 275 -26.68 11.86 -1.05
CA PHE A 275 -26.39 10.58 -0.43
C PHE A 275 -25.70 10.81 0.91
N ASP A 276 -26.17 10.16 1.96
CA ASP A 276 -25.52 10.18 3.25
C ASP A 276 -24.90 8.82 3.61
N GLU A 277 -23.80 8.86 4.35
CA GLU A 277 -23.14 7.68 4.87
C GLU A 277 -22.58 7.96 6.26
N VAL A 278 -22.90 7.10 7.22
CA VAL A 278 -22.37 7.16 8.59
C VAL A 278 -21.42 5.98 8.83
N ARG A 279 -20.19 6.29 9.22
CA ARG A 279 -19.19 5.28 9.62
C ARG A 279 -18.72 5.53 11.06
N CYS A 280 -18.65 4.46 11.84
CA CYS A 280 -18.14 4.49 13.21
C CYS A 280 -16.71 3.95 13.26
N TYR A 281 -15.95 4.33 14.29
CA TYR A 281 -14.56 3.94 14.47
C TYR A 281 -14.24 3.71 15.95
N LEU A 282 -13.34 2.76 16.22
CA LEU A 282 -12.73 2.54 17.53
C LEU A 282 -11.28 3.04 17.53
N SER A 283 -10.81 3.67 18.60
CA SER A 283 -9.41 4.09 18.70
C SER A 283 -8.78 3.93 20.09
N SER A 284 -7.51 3.49 20.11
CA SER A 284 -6.73 3.30 21.34
C SER A 284 -6.10 4.58 21.91
N HIS A 285 -6.23 5.72 21.22
CA HIS A 285 -5.72 7.00 21.73
C HIS A 285 -6.65 8.18 21.50
N ARG A 286 -6.30 9.29 22.15
CA ARG A 286 -7.05 10.57 22.15
C ARG A 286 -6.32 11.59 21.29
N MET A 287 -6.22 11.32 20.00
CA MET A 287 -5.43 12.13 19.06
C MET A 287 -6.01 13.51 18.72
N GLY A 288 -7.27 13.77 19.11
CA GLY A 288 -8.00 14.96 18.72
C GLY A 288 -8.68 14.79 17.36
N VAL A 289 -9.80 15.49 17.16
CA VAL A 289 -10.71 15.26 16.02
C VAL A 289 -10.06 15.54 14.66
N LYS A 290 -9.10 16.48 14.58
CA LYS A 290 -8.36 16.75 13.33
C LYS A 290 -7.44 15.60 12.94
N ARG A 291 -6.61 15.11 13.87
CA ARG A 291 -5.74 13.95 13.63
C ARG A 291 -6.54 12.66 13.41
N PHE A 292 -7.72 12.55 14.03
CA PHE A 292 -8.66 11.47 13.73
C PHE A 292 -9.20 11.57 12.29
N ALA A 293 -9.58 12.78 11.84
CA ALA A 293 -9.99 13.01 10.47
C ALA A 293 -8.87 12.68 9.48
N GLU A 294 -7.63 13.06 9.79
CA GLU A 294 -6.43 12.69 9.00
C GLU A 294 -6.24 11.17 8.93
N ALA A 295 -6.38 10.45 10.04
CA ALA A 295 -6.28 8.99 10.07
C ALA A 295 -7.35 8.32 9.18
N VAL A 296 -8.61 8.73 9.33
CA VAL A 296 -9.71 8.19 8.51
C VAL A 296 -9.51 8.52 7.02
N ARG A 297 -9.08 9.75 6.70
CA ARG A 297 -8.86 10.18 5.32
C ARG A 297 -7.65 9.50 4.69
N SER A 298 -6.60 9.29 5.46
CA SER A 298 -5.40 8.57 5.04
C SER A 298 -5.74 7.15 4.61
N HIS A 299 -6.56 6.43 5.38
CA HIS A 299 -7.03 5.10 4.99
C HIS A 299 -7.78 5.13 3.65
N TRP A 300 -8.75 6.03 3.48
CA TRP A 300 -9.51 6.13 2.22
C TRP A 300 -8.65 6.59 1.04
N SER A 301 -7.56 7.31 1.32
CA SER A 301 -6.65 7.75 0.28
C SER A 301 -5.91 6.59 -0.38
N VAL A 302 -5.83 5.41 0.25
CA VAL A 302 -5.22 4.20 -0.35
C VAL A 302 -5.95 3.83 -1.64
N GLU A 303 -7.28 3.82 -1.62
CA GLU A 303 -8.07 3.49 -2.80
C GLU A 303 -7.79 4.45 -3.99
N ASN A 304 -7.69 5.75 -3.72
CA ASN A 304 -7.46 6.74 -4.79
C ASN A 304 -5.98 6.92 -5.17
N SER A 305 -5.08 6.83 -4.20
CA SER A 305 -3.66 7.19 -4.36
C SER A 305 -2.78 6.00 -4.71
N LEU A 306 -3.24 4.79 -4.41
CA LEU A 306 -2.55 3.54 -4.69
C LEU A 306 -3.39 2.67 -5.63
N HIS A 307 -4.57 2.20 -5.22
CA HIS A 307 -5.33 1.21 -5.99
C HIS A 307 -5.76 1.72 -7.36
N TRP A 308 -6.33 2.92 -7.43
CA TRP A 308 -6.70 3.54 -8.70
C TRP A 308 -5.48 3.77 -9.62
N VAL A 309 -4.33 4.13 -9.05
CA VAL A 309 -3.10 4.31 -9.82
C VAL A 309 -2.62 2.97 -10.37
N LEU A 310 -2.64 1.90 -9.56
CA LEU A 310 -2.33 0.55 -10.01
C LEU A 310 -3.24 0.12 -11.16
N ASP A 311 -4.53 0.40 -11.06
CA ASP A 311 -5.51 -0.02 -12.07
C ASP A 311 -5.42 0.79 -13.36
N VAL A 312 -5.34 2.11 -13.26
CA VAL A 312 -5.43 2.99 -14.44
C VAL A 312 -4.07 3.30 -15.05
N THR A 313 -3.00 3.31 -14.25
CA THR A 313 -1.65 3.68 -14.73
C THR A 313 -0.76 2.46 -14.92
N PHE A 314 -0.95 1.38 -14.18
CA PHE A 314 -0.16 0.13 -14.29
C PHE A 314 -0.93 -1.03 -14.92
N ASP A 315 -2.18 -0.81 -15.31
CA ASP A 315 -3.09 -1.81 -15.88
C ASP A 315 -3.14 -3.12 -15.06
N GLU A 316 -3.06 -2.99 -13.72
CA GLU A 316 -2.84 -4.12 -12.82
C GLU A 316 -3.98 -5.14 -12.89
N ASP A 317 -5.22 -4.66 -12.94
CA ASP A 317 -6.43 -5.47 -13.01
C ASP A 317 -6.54 -6.31 -14.31
N HIS A 318 -5.89 -5.88 -15.40
CA HIS A 318 -5.91 -6.60 -16.68
C HIS A 318 -4.72 -7.55 -16.85
N SER A 319 -3.72 -7.48 -15.96
CA SER A 319 -2.53 -8.33 -16.00
C SER A 319 -2.87 -9.82 -15.89
N ARG A 320 -2.31 -10.63 -16.79
CA ARG A 320 -2.49 -12.09 -16.84
C ARG A 320 -1.29 -12.85 -16.29
N VAL A 321 -0.44 -12.18 -15.53
CA VAL A 321 0.70 -12.83 -14.87
C VAL A 321 0.18 -13.63 -13.68
N SER A 322 0.38 -14.94 -13.71
CA SER A 322 -0.12 -15.87 -12.67
C SER A 322 0.90 -16.93 -12.24
N LYS A 323 2.00 -17.10 -13.00
CA LYS A 323 2.94 -18.21 -12.77
C LYS A 323 3.82 -17.99 -11.54
N ASP A 324 3.89 -19.01 -10.68
CA ASP A 324 4.65 -19.05 -9.42
C ASP A 324 4.40 -17.75 -8.61
N HIS A 325 5.43 -17.08 -8.09
CA HIS A 325 5.32 -15.78 -7.41
C HIS A 325 5.25 -14.57 -8.35
N GLY A 326 5.10 -14.78 -9.67
CA GLY A 326 5.17 -13.70 -10.65
C GLY A 326 4.12 -12.61 -10.45
N ALA A 327 2.90 -12.98 -10.05
CA ALA A 327 1.84 -12.01 -9.78
C ALA A 327 2.15 -11.15 -8.55
N GLU A 328 2.66 -11.78 -7.49
CA GLU A 328 3.04 -11.15 -6.23
C GLU A 328 4.24 -10.21 -6.41
N ASN A 329 5.32 -10.70 -7.04
CA ASN A 329 6.55 -9.94 -7.27
C ASN A 329 6.32 -8.76 -8.23
N LEU A 330 5.50 -8.92 -9.26
CA LEU A 330 5.16 -7.80 -10.14
C LEU A 330 4.22 -6.80 -9.44
N GLY A 331 3.25 -7.28 -8.65
CA GLY A 331 2.38 -6.43 -7.84
C GLY A 331 3.15 -5.62 -6.79
N LEU A 332 4.15 -6.24 -6.16
CA LEU A 332 5.11 -5.60 -5.25
C LEU A 332 5.85 -4.46 -5.95
N LEU A 333 6.48 -4.77 -7.08
CA LEU A 333 7.28 -3.83 -7.86
C LEU A 333 6.47 -2.61 -8.28
N ARG A 334 5.24 -2.79 -8.75
CA ARG A 334 4.35 -1.68 -9.15
C ARG A 334 4.05 -0.74 -7.98
N ARG A 335 3.75 -1.28 -6.80
CA ARG A 335 3.50 -0.48 -5.59
C ARG A 335 4.73 0.31 -5.18
N MET A 336 5.91 -0.30 -5.24
CA MET A 336 7.18 0.36 -4.92
C MET A 336 7.54 1.46 -5.90
N ILE A 337 7.29 1.25 -7.19
CA ILE A 337 7.49 2.28 -8.21
C ILE A 337 6.54 3.46 -8.00
N ILE A 338 5.31 3.23 -7.54
CA ILE A 338 4.41 4.32 -7.12
C ILE A 338 5.04 5.12 -5.97
N SER A 339 5.67 4.45 -5.01
CA SER A 339 6.40 5.13 -3.93
C SER A 339 7.57 5.97 -4.45
N LEU A 340 8.41 5.43 -5.34
CA LEU A 340 9.50 6.19 -5.98
C LEU A 340 8.97 7.43 -6.70
N PHE A 341 7.94 7.25 -7.54
CA PHE A 341 7.33 8.38 -8.21
C PHE A 341 6.80 9.39 -7.21
N LYS A 342 6.07 8.99 -6.16
CA LYS A 342 5.52 9.96 -5.20
C LYS A 342 6.57 10.67 -4.35
N GLN A 343 7.72 10.05 -4.12
CA GLN A 343 8.87 10.66 -3.44
C GLN A 343 9.64 11.64 -4.33
N TYR A 344 9.61 11.48 -5.65
CA TYR A 344 10.30 12.36 -6.56
C TYR A 344 9.71 13.78 -6.58
N LYS A 345 10.54 14.77 -6.22
CA LYS A 345 10.20 16.19 -6.07
C LYS A 345 10.74 17.09 -7.19
N GLY A 346 11.49 16.52 -8.15
CA GLY A 346 12.12 17.30 -9.25
C GLY A 346 11.15 17.90 -10.25
N ASP A 347 9.88 17.45 -10.27
CA ASP A 347 8.85 18.03 -11.13
C ASP A 347 7.44 17.97 -10.48
N LYS A 348 6.43 18.45 -11.21
CA LYS A 348 5.00 18.38 -10.82
C LYS A 348 4.18 17.49 -11.78
N GLN A 349 4.83 16.60 -12.51
CA GLN A 349 4.19 15.73 -13.49
C GLN A 349 3.33 14.66 -12.79
N SER A 350 2.24 14.26 -13.44
CA SER A 350 1.45 13.10 -13.00
C SER A 350 2.28 11.81 -13.12
N ILE A 351 1.96 10.78 -12.33
CA ILE A 351 2.65 9.46 -12.41
C ILE A 351 2.67 8.92 -13.84
N ARG A 352 1.56 9.08 -14.59
CA ARG A 352 1.50 8.71 -16.01
C ARG A 352 2.54 9.46 -16.85
N GLN A 353 2.68 10.78 -16.67
CA GLN A 353 3.67 11.58 -17.38
C GLN A 353 5.09 11.20 -16.98
N ARG A 354 5.36 10.95 -15.69
CA ARG A 354 6.66 10.50 -15.21
C ARG A 354 7.08 9.17 -15.85
N ARG A 355 6.15 8.21 -15.96
CA ARG A 355 6.41 6.94 -16.68
C ARG A 355 6.71 7.13 -18.16
N LEU A 356 5.98 8.02 -18.83
CA LEU A 356 6.25 8.35 -20.22
C LEU A 356 7.63 9.03 -20.38
N ASN A 357 7.96 9.98 -19.51
CA ASN A 357 9.26 10.63 -19.53
C ASN A 357 10.39 9.63 -19.26
N ALA A 358 10.22 8.73 -18.29
CA ALA A 358 11.15 7.66 -18.00
C ALA A 358 11.30 6.63 -19.14
N SER A 359 10.35 6.56 -20.08
CA SER A 359 10.50 5.72 -21.28
C SER A 359 11.26 6.42 -22.40
N TRP A 360 11.19 7.75 -22.45
CA TRP A 360 11.80 8.59 -23.49
C TRP A 360 13.20 9.09 -23.12
N ASN A 361 13.45 9.31 -21.84
CA ASN A 361 14.66 9.94 -21.32
C ASN A 361 15.33 9.03 -20.29
N ASP A 362 16.49 8.50 -20.68
CA ASP A 362 17.28 7.59 -19.86
C ASP A 362 17.83 8.27 -18.60
N ASP A 363 18.24 9.54 -18.68
CA ASP A 363 18.73 10.28 -17.51
C ASP A 363 17.60 10.48 -16.49
N TYR A 364 16.40 10.81 -16.97
CA TYR A 364 15.23 10.94 -16.10
C TYR A 364 14.83 9.60 -15.46
N LEU A 365 14.91 8.50 -16.20
CA LEU A 365 14.68 7.17 -15.65
C LEU A 365 15.66 6.84 -14.53
N LEU A 366 16.96 7.12 -14.73
CA LEU A 366 17.97 6.94 -13.70
C LEU A 366 17.74 7.89 -12.52
N GLU A 367 17.33 9.13 -12.75
CA GLU A 367 17.03 10.10 -11.69
C GLU A 367 15.88 9.64 -10.77
N ILE A 368 14.79 9.12 -11.36
CA ILE A 368 13.67 8.55 -10.60
C ILE A 368 14.13 7.38 -9.72
N VAL A 369 14.97 6.52 -10.27
CA VAL A 369 15.44 5.30 -9.59
C VAL A 369 16.54 5.63 -8.57
N ALA A 370 17.39 6.62 -8.81
CA ALA A 370 18.36 7.09 -7.84
C ALA A 370 17.69 7.69 -6.60
N GLY A 371 16.48 8.23 -6.77
CA GLY A 371 15.79 9.01 -5.76
C GLY A 371 16.51 10.34 -5.60
N ALA A 372 16.00 11.37 -6.30
CA ALA A 372 16.55 12.72 -6.39
C ALA A 372 17.74 12.97 -5.44
N GLU A 373 18.96 12.80 -5.95
CA GLU A 373 20.10 13.48 -5.34
C GLU A 373 19.70 14.96 -5.32
N THR A 374 19.48 15.49 -4.13
CA THR A 374 19.21 16.91 -3.94
C THR A 374 20.33 17.68 -4.62
N ALA A 375 20.00 18.34 -5.73
CA ALA A 375 20.75 19.50 -6.20
C ALA A 375 20.79 20.58 -5.13
#